data_AF-A0A0F9JVJ6-F1
#
_entry.id   AF-A0A0F9JVJ6-F1
#
_cell.length_a   1.000
_cell.length_b   1.000
_cell.length_c   1.000
_cell.angle_alpha   90.00
_cell.angle_beta   90.00
_cell.angle_gamma   90.00
#
_symmetry.space_group_name_H-M   'P 1'
#
loop_
_entity.id
_entity.type
_entity.pdbx_description
1 polymer ?
#
loop_
_entity_poly.entity_id
_entity_poly.type
_entity_poly.pdbx_seq_one_letter_code
_entity_poly.pdbx_strand_id
1 'polypeptide(L)'
;MKYNDLFNHLHDKLSHGTCDHTLKHAKAFAEASGSLQLVSFRLGEEEYGIEITKIREIILITEITRVPQTPHYVKGLINLRSTVIPVIDLRTRFALPAGEMTDESRIMVLHVGTKTIG
;
A
#
# COMPACT_ATOMS: atom_id res chain seq x y z
N MET A 1 -11.93 23.61 -13.75
CA MET A 1 -12.90 22.66 -13.18
C MET A 1 -12.17 21.88 -12.11
N LYS A 2 -12.63 21.97 -10.86
CA LYS A 2 -11.84 21.64 -9.66
C LYS A 2 -11.99 20.15 -9.32
N TYR A 3 -10.88 19.55 -8.90
CA TYR A 3 -10.62 18.17 -8.43
C TYR A 3 -11.69 17.53 -7.51
N ASN A 4 -12.63 18.32 -6.98
CA ASN A 4 -13.63 17.91 -6.00
C ASN A 4 -14.83 17.14 -6.61
N ASP A 5 -15.14 17.33 -7.90
CA ASP A 5 -16.33 16.74 -8.51
C ASP A 5 -16.12 15.27 -8.92
N LEU A 6 -14.88 14.85 -9.17
CA LEU A 6 -14.55 13.47 -9.54
C LEU A 6 -14.56 12.53 -8.32
N PHE A 7 -14.22 13.05 -7.14
CA PHE A 7 -14.15 12.27 -5.90
C PHE A 7 -15.54 11.82 -5.45
N ASN A 8 -16.54 12.71 -5.54
CA ASN A 8 -17.92 12.39 -5.17
C ASN A 8 -18.58 11.41 -6.15
N HIS A 9 -18.15 11.37 -7.42
CA HIS A 9 -18.66 10.40 -8.39
C HIS A 9 -18.00 9.01 -8.28
N LEU A 10 -16.77 8.94 -7.74
CA LEU A 10 -16.10 7.66 -7.51
C LEU A 10 -16.60 6.99 -6.22
N HIS A 11 -17.00 7.77 -5.22
CA HIS A 11 -17.50 7.24 -3.95
C HIS A 11 -18.80 6.43 -4.13
N ASP A 12 -19.62 6.77 -5.14
CA ASP A 12 -20.89 6.10 -5.42
C ASP A 12 -20.70 4.73 -6.11
N LYS A 13 -19.54 4.49 -6.74
CA LYS A 13 -19.25 3.24 -7.48
C LYS A 13 -18.47 2.18 -6.70
N LEU A 14 -17.97 2.48 -5.51
CA LEU A 14 -17.20 1.53 -4.71
C LEU A 14 -18.04 0.74 -3.68
N SER A 15 -19.33 1.03 -3.57
CA SER A 15 -20.27 0.29 -2.70
C SER A 15 -20.69 -1.09 -3.24
N HIS A 16 -20.28 -1.45 -4.46
CA HIS A 16 -20.50 -2.78 -5.02
C HIS A 16 -19.17 -3.37 -5.46
N GLY A 17 -18.71 -4.36 -4.69
CA GLY A 17 -17.36 -4.88 -4.73
C GLY A 17 -16.87 -5.32 -6.12
N THR A 18 -15.58 -5.12 -6.35
CA THR A 18 -14.71 -6.03 -7.12
C THR A 18 -13.28 -5.53 -7.02
N CYS A 19 -12.56 -6.07 -6.04
CA CYS A 19 -11.13 -5.88 -5.82
C CYS A 19 -10.34 -6.81 -6.75
N ASP A 20 -10.10 -6.39 -8.00
CA ASP A 20 -8.93 -6.86 -8.79
C ASP A 20 -8.70 -6.10 -10.11
N HIS A 21 -9.70 -5.37 -10.64
CA HIS A 21 -9.64 -4.92 -12.03
C HIS A 21 -9.09 -3.50 -12.29
N THR A 22 -8.89 -2.67 -11.26
CA THR A 22 -8.59 -1.24 -11.44
C THR A 22 -7.11 -0.94 -11.81
N LEU A 23 -6.18 -1.85 -11.48
CA LEU A 23 -4.74 -1.66 -11.74
C LEU A 23 -4.39 -1.60 -13.24
N LYS A 24 -5.18 -2.25 -14.11
CA LYS A 24 -4.94 -2.23 -15.56
C LYS A 24 -5.30 -0.90 -16.23
N HIS A 25 -6.25 -0.15 -15.68
CA HIS A 25 -6.70 1.10 -16.28
C HIS A 25 -5.76 2.29 -15.97
N ALA A 26 -4.99 2.22 -14.88
CA ALA A 26 -4.05 3.27 -14.52
C ALA A 26 -2.89 3.40 -15.54
N LYS A 27 -2.41 2.29 -16.11
CA LYS A 27 -1.21 2.30 -16.97
C LYS A 27 -1.41 3.07 -18.29
N ALA A 28 -2.64 3.16 -18.81
CA ALA A 28 -2.90 3.71 -20.15
C ALA A 28 -3.12 5.24 -20.19
N PHE A 29 -3.32 5.91 -19.05
CA PHE A 29 -3.68 7.34 -19.02
C PHE A 29 -2.49 8.29 -18.76
N ALA A 30 -1.32 7.78 -18.36
CA ALA A 30 -0.20 8.62 -17.89
C ALA A 30 0.70 9.21 -18.97
N GLU A 31 0.70 8.69 -20.20
CA GLU A 31 1.77 9.02 -21.15
C GLU A 31 1.57 10.33 -21.95
N ALA A 32 0.40 10.99 -21.85
CA ALA A 32 0.10 12.20 -22.65
C ALA A 32 0.02 13.52 -21.86
N SER A 33 0.10 13.48 -20.52
CA SER A 33 0.13 14.68 -19.67
C SER A 33 0.76 14.27 -18.35
N GLY A 34 1.82 14.96 -17.91
CA GLY A 34 2.62 14.64 -16.71
C GLY A 34 1.80 14.54 -15.44
N SER A 35 1.12 13.41 -15.25
CA SER A 35 0.16 13.14 -14.20
C SER A 35 0.81 12.23 -13.17
N LEU A 36 0.83 12.69 -11.93
CA LEU A 36 1.38 11.95 -10.80
C LEU A 36 0.39 10.84 -10.44
N GLN A 37 0.83 9.59 -10.57
CA GLN A 37 0.02 8.42 -10.21
C GLN A 37 0.37 7.95 -8.80
N LEU A 38 -0.64 7.90 -7.94
CA LEU A 38 -0.52 7.51 -6.55
C LEU A 38 -1.41 6.30 -6.26
N VAL A 39 -0.95 5.41 -5.39
CA VAL A 39 -1.80 4.46 -4.67
C VAL A 39 -2.17 5.10 -3.36
N SER A 40 -3.46 5.28 -3.12
CA SER A 40 -3.96 5.71 -1.82
C SER A 40 -4.31 4.52 -0.94
N PHE A 41 -4.08 4.67 0.36
CA PHE A 41 -4.37 3.67 1.37
C PHE A 41 -4.66 4.36 2.71
N ARG A 42 -5.42 3.67 3.57
CA ARG A 42 -5.87 4.22 4.84
C ARG A 42 -5.08 3.65 6.03
N LEU A 43 -4.62 4.51 6.92
CA LEU A 43 -4.03 4.15 8.21
C LEU A 43 -4.88 4.77 9.33
N GLY A 44 -5.74 3.96 9.95
CA GLY A 44 -6.72 4.49 10.92
C GLY A 44 -7.74 5.37 10.20
N GLU A 45 -7.83 6.64 10.60
CA GLU A 45 -8.74 7.63 10.01
C GLU A 45 -8.07 8.50 8.93
N GLU A 46 -6.77 8.31 8.68
CA GLU A 46 -5.99 9.13 7.76
C GLU A 46 -5.74 8.41 6.42
N GLU A 47 -5.81 9.17 5.32
CA GLU A 47 -5.49 8.70 3.98
C GLU A 47 -4.07 9.12 3.59
N TYR A 48 -3.28 8.14 3.15
CA TYR A 48 -1.90 8.30 2.71
C TYR A 48 -1.79 7.92 1.23
N GLY A 49 -0.78 8.47 0.55
CA GLY A 49 -0.51 8.19 -0.86
C GLY A 49 0.98 7.93 -1.10
N ILE A 50 1.28 6.94 -1.94
CA ILE A 50 2.63 6.70 -2.45
C ILE A 50 2.61 6.60 -3.96
N GLU A 51 3.66 7.12 -4.60
CA GLU A 51 3.83 7.03 -6.05
C GLU A 51 3.82 5.58 -6.51
N ILE A 52 2.99 5.28 -7.53
CA ILE A 52 2.87 3.94 -8.09
C ILE A 52 4.24 3.42 -8.60
N THR A 53 5.10 4.33 -9.05
CA THR A 53 6.44 4.03 -9.57
C THR A 53 7.39 3.48 -8.51
N LYS A 54 7.12 3.73 -7.22
CA LYS A 54 7.91 3.19 -6.09
C LYS A 54 7.44 1.81 -5.63
N ILE A 55 6.24 1.41 -6.05
CA ILE A 55 5.65 0.12 -5.69
C ILE A 55 6.08 -0.91 -6.71
N ARG A 56 6.71 -1.98 -6.23
CA ARG A 56 7.03 -3.14 -7.06
C ARG A 56 5.83 -4.07 -7.19
N GLU A 57 5.20 -4.38 -6.06
CA GLU A 57 4.04 -5.28 -6.00
C GLU A 57 3.25 -5.04 -4.71
N ILE A 58 1.94 -5.33 -4.78
CA ILE A 58 1.04 -5.30 -3.62
C ILE A 58 0.56 -6.73 -3.43
N ILE A 59 0.82 -7.30 -2.26
CA ILE A 59 0.49 -8.69 -1.95
C ILE A 59 -0.47 -8.77 -0.76
N LEU A 60 -1.18 -9.90 -0.68
CA LEU A 60 -1.91 -10.25 0.54
C LEU A 60 -0.92 -10.44 1.69
N ILE A 61 -1.39 -10.20 2.92
CA ILE A 61 -0.61 -10.57 4.10
C ILE A 61 -0.39 -12.08 4.09
N THR A 62 0.86 -12.47 4.28
CA THR A 62 1.29 -13.84 4.47
C THR A 62 1.84 -14.02 5.87
N GLU A 63 2.31 -15.21 6.18
CA GLU A 63 2.93 -15.49 7.48
C GLU A 63 4.18 -14.62 7.69
N ILE A 64 4.14 -13.79 8.74
CA ILE A 64 5.26 -12.93 9.15
C ILE A 64 6.07 -13.63 10.23
N THR A 65 7.33 -13.92 9.92
CA THR A 65 8.30 -14.45 10.88
C THR A 65 8.78 -13.33 11.80
N ARG A 66 8.37 -13.36 13.07
CA ARG A 66 8.81 -12.39 14.08
C ARG A 66 10.31 -12.51 14.34
N VAL A 67 10.98 -11.36 14.42
CA VAL A 67 12.41 -11.29 14.73
C VAL A 67 12.59 -10.68 16.13
N PRO A 68 13.36 -11.32 17.02
CA PRO A 68 13.62 -10.77 18.35
C PRO A 68 14.52 -9.53 18.28
N GLN A 69 14.45 -8.67 19.31
CA GLN A 69 15.32 -7.49 19.45
C GLN A 69 15.22 -6.47 18.29
N THR A 70 14.10 -6.45 17.56
CA THR A 70 13.85 -5.42 16.54
C THR A 70 13.10 -4.23 17.10
N PRO A 71 13.22 -3.05 16.46
CA PRO A 71 12.36 -1.91 16.78
C PRO A 71 10.88 -2.29 16.72
N HIS A 72 10.05 -1.66 17.56
CA HIS A 72 8.62 -1.94 17.68
C HIS A 72 7.84 -1.79 16.36
N TYR A 73 8.38 -1.01 15.41
CA TYR A 73 7.76 -0.81 14.10
C TYR A 73 8.08 -1.91 13.08
N VAL A 74 8.97 -2.84 13.42
CA VAL A 74 9.27 -4.00 12.58
C VAL A 74 8.36 -5.14 13.00
N LYS A 75 7.42 -5.52 12.12
CA LYS A 75 6.55 -6.69 12.35
C LYS A 75 7.34 -7.99 12.27
N GLY A 76 8.35 -8.03 11.41
CA GLY A 76 9.20 -9.19 11.20
C GLY A 76 9.68 -9.29 9.76
N LEU A 77 9.79 -10.51 9.29
CA LEU A 77 10.25 -10.86 7.93
C LEU A 77 9.18 -11.68 7.22
N ILE A 78 9.06 -11.49 5.92
CA ILE A 78 8.32 -12.39 5.02
C ILE A 78 9.27 -12.99 4.01
N ASN A 79 8.92 -14.18 3.52
CA ASN A 79 9.58 -14.77 2.37
C ASN A 79 8.73 -14.52 1.13
N LEU A 80 9.26 -13.73 0.19
CA LEU A 80 8.65 -13.48 -1.09
C LEU A 80 9.56 -14.01 -2.19
N ARG A 81 9.16 -15.10 -2.84
CA ARG A 81 9.90 -15.74 -3.94
C ARG A 81 11.37 -15.97 -3.58
N SER A 82 11.61 -16.59 -2.42
CA SER A 82 12.96 -16.86 -1.89
C SER A 82 13.78 -15.61 -1.53
N THR A 83 13.14 -14.44 -1.49
CA THR A 83 13.73 -13.20 -0.99
C THR A 83 13.15 -12.88 0.38
N VAL A 84 14.02 -12.72 1.37
CA VAL A 84 13.61 -12.29 2.72
C VAL A 84 13.42 -10.79 2.72
N ILE A 85 12.19 -10.34 3.00
CA ILE A 85 11.81 -8.93 2.99
C ILE A 85 11.38 -8.52 4.41
N PRO A 86 11.95 -7.45 4.97
CA PRO A 86 11.48 -6.90 6.23
C PRO A 86 10.13 -6.22 6.06
N VAL A 87 9.20 -6.50 6.96
CA VAL A 87 7.87 -5.89 7.00
C VAL A 87 7.80 -4.86 8.11
N ILE A 88 7.44 -3.63 7.74
CA ILE A 88 7.29 -2.48 8.63
C ILE A 88 5.80 -2.20 8.84
N ASP A 89 5.37 -2.09 10.09
CA ASP A 89 4.02 -1.61 10.39
C ASP A 89 4.01 -0.08 10.39
N LEU A 90 3.39 0.49 9.34
CA LEU A 90 3.31 1.93 9.17
C LEU A 90 2.56 2.65 10.30
N ARG A 91 1.55 2.02 10.92
CA ARG A 91 0.83 2.64 12.03
C ARG A 91 1.76 2.85 13.21
N THR A 92 2.46 1.79 13.61
CA THR A 92 3.45 1.89 14.70
C THR A 92 4.62 2.80 14.33
N ARG A 93 5.06 2.80 13.06
CA ARG A 93 6.13 3.68 12.57
C ARG A 93 5.76 5.16 12.64
N PHE A 94 4.49 5.50 12.41
CA PHE A 94 3.97 6.86 12.48
C PHE A 94 3.35 7.20 13.85
N ALA A 95 3.55 6.34 14.86
CA ALA A 95 2.97 6.49 16.20
C ALA A 95 1.44 6.62 16.21
N LEU A 96 0.77 6.04 15.21
CA LEU A 96 -0.68 5.91 15.15
C LEU A 96 -1.15 4.73 16.02
N PRO A 97 -2.40 4.73 16.50
CA PRO A 97 -2.97 3.60 17.21
C PRO A 97 -2.81 2.30 16.40
N ALA A 98 -2.26 1.28 17.05
CA ALA A 98 -2.22 -0.05 16.48
C ALA A 98 -3.65 -0.49 16.15
N GLY A 99 -3.85 -1.05 14.96
CA GLY A 99 -5.11 -1.70 14.64
C GLY A 99 -4.90 -3.12 14.18
N GLU A 100 -6.02 -3.82 14.11
CA GLU A 100 -6.03 -5.21 13.69
C GLU A 100 -5.77 -5.32 12.19
N MET A 101 -5.01 -6.34 11.83
CA MET A 101 -4.81 -6.71 10.44
C MET A 101 -6.04 -7.50 10.00
N THR A 102 -6.71 -7.00 8.98
CA THR A 102 -7.92 -7.62 8.40
C THR A 102 -7.58 -8.32 7.10
N ASP A 103 -8.53 -9.06 6.54
CA ASP A 103 -8.40 -9.70 5.22
C ASP A 103 -8.25 -8.68 4.07
N GLU A 104 -8.55 -7.41 4.32
CA GLU A 104 -8.34 -6.30 3.38
C GLU A 104 -6.92 -5.71 3.47
N SER A 105 -6.19 -6.05 4.53
CA SER A 105 -4.85 -5.52 4.74
C SER A 105 -3.86 -6.14 3.73
N ARG A 106 -2.93 -5.32 3.23
CA ARG A 106 -1.98 -5.68 2.16
C ARG A 106 -0.57 -5.29 2.58
N ILE A 107 0.42 -5.97 2.02
CA ILE A 107 1.83 -5.62 2.13
C ILE A 107 2.24 -4.95 0.82
N MET A 108 2.79 -3.73 0.91
CA MET A 108 3.27 -2.98 -0.24
C MET A 108 4.77 -3.15 -0.34
N VAL A 109 5.24 -3.87 -1.35
CA VAL A 109 6.67 -4.12 -1.55
C VAL A 109 7.26 -2.94 -2.32
N LEU A 110 8.19 -2.24 -1.67
CA LEU A 110 8.84 -1.05 -2.17
C LEU A 110 10.33 -1.31 -2.39
N HIS A 111 10.91 -0.60 -3.36
CA HIS A 111 12.36 -0.51 -3.51
C HIS A 111 12.84 0.89 -3.09
N VAL A 112 13.69 0.94 -2.08
CA VAL A 112 14.24 2.18 -1.53
C VAL A 112 15.76 2.11 -1.61
N GLY A 113 16.33 2.87 -2.54
CA GLY A 113 17.76 2.80 -2.85
C GLY A 113 18.11 1.43 -3.42
N THR A 114 18.86 0.62 -2.66
CA THR A 114 19.23 -0.76 -3.00
C THR A 114 18.48 -1.80 -2.18
N LYS A 115 17.56 -1.39 -1.30
CA LYS A 115 16.87 -2.24 -0.35
C LYS A 115 15.42 -2.48 -0.77
N THR A 116 14.94 -3.69 -0.54
CA THR A 116 13.52 -4.04 -0.68
C THR A 116 12.88 -4.10 0.69
N ILE A 117 11.73 -3.45 0.86
CA ILE A 117 11.00 -3.32 2.13
C ILE A 117 9.51 -3.58 1.87
N GLY A 118 8.83 -4.21 2.83
CA GLY A 118 7.38 -4.45 2.83
C GLY A 118 6.66 -3.74 3.97
#